data_AF-A0A662DTL0-F1
#
_entry.id   AF-A0A662DTL0-F1
#
_cell.length_a   1.000
_cell.length_b   1.000
_cell.length_c   1.000
_cell.angle_alpha   90.00
_cell.angle_beta   90.00
_cell.angle_gamma   90.00
#
_symmetry.space_group_name_H-M   'P 1'
#
loop_
_entity.id
_entity.type
_entity.pdbx_description
1 polymer ?
#
loop_
_entity_poly.entity_id
_entity_poly.type
_entity_poly.pdbx_seq_one_letter_code
_entity_poly.pdbx_strand_id
1 'polypeptide(L)'
;MALDDEETLAASDRAAGMLADYLRRHPTPTARVELVDDDSPAPTTIEVPSQALRLFIEILDHLKDGIGVTVVPSNADLTTQQAADLVGVSRPYLIDKILEPVGPVPFRTVGRHRRIRFSDLQAYMRTATQERKRASDRVTEIGLSAGPDD
;
A
#
# COMPACT_ATOMS: atom_id res chain seq x y z
N MET A 1 -13.20 5.99 16.50
CA MET A 1 -14.04 5.05 15.73
C MET A 1 -13.30 3.73 15.83
N ALA A 2 -13.79 2.81 16.65
CA ALA A 2 -13.10 1.54 16.86
C ALA A 2 -13.15 0.78 15.53
N LEU A 3 -11.99 0.49 14.96
CA LEU A 3 -11.86 -0.30 13.72
C LEU A 3 -12.10 -1.81 14.01
N ASP A 4 -12.55 -2.15 15.22
CA ASP A 4 -12.52 -3.49 15.80
C ASP A 4 -13.93 -4.05 16.07
N ASP A 5 -14.98 -3.39 15.57
CA ASP A 5 -16.34 -3.94 15.66
C ASP A 5 -16.40 -5.23 14.82
N GLU A 6 -16.62 -6.38 15.46
CA GLU A 6 -16.65 -7.71 14.82
C GLU A 6 -17.62 -7.77 13.63
N GLU A 7 -18.73 -7.03 13.71
CA GLU A 7 -19.69 -6.86 12.64
C GLU A 7 -19.09 -6.13 11.41
N THR A 8 -18.27 -5.11 11.64
CA THR A 8 -17.59 -4.33 10.59
C THR A 8 -16.51 -5.16 9.90
N LEU A 9 -15.76 -5.97 10.65
CA LEU A 9 -14.74 -6.88 10.08
C LEU A 9 -15.41 -7.95 9.20
N ALA A 10 -16.47 -8.58 9.71
CA ALA A 10 -17.22 -9.59 8.97
C ALA A 10 -17.93 -9.02 7.72
N ALA A 11 -18.43 -7.78 7.80
CA ALA A 11 -18.99 -7.08 6.64
C ALA A 11 -17.91 -6.80 5.58
N SER A 12 -16.70 -6.42 6.01
CA SER A 12 -15.58 -6.12 5.12
C SER A 12 -15.12 -7.35 4.34
N ASP A 13 -14.98 -8.51 5.00
CA ASP A 13 -14.57 -9.75 4.33
C ASP A 13 -15.59 -10.24 3.29
N ARG A 14 -16.89 -10.21 3.64
CA ARG A 14 -17.97 -10.54 2.70
C ARG A 14 -17.96 -9.59 1.50
N ALA A 15 -17.84 -8.28 1.74
CA ALA A 15 -17.84 -7.28 0.68
C ALA A 15 -16.64 -7.45 -0.27
N ALA A 16 -15.44 -7.69 0.27
CA ALA A 16 -14.22 -7.93 -0.50
C ALA A 16 -14.40 -9.15 -1.43
N GLY A 17 -14.88 -10.28 -0.89
CA GLY A 17 -15.13 -11.50 -1.67
C GLY A 17 -16.17 -11.31 -2.77
N MET A 18 -17.32 -10.70 -2.45
CA MET A 18 -18.39 -10.45 -3.42
C MET A 18 -17.93 -9.54 -4.56
N LEU A 19 -17.23 -8.44 -4.24
CA LEU A 19 -16.75 -7.49 -5.24
C LEU A 19 -15.63 -8.11 -6.11
N ALA A 20 -14.72 -8.87 -5.51
CA ALA A 20 -13.66 -9.58 -6.24
C ALA A 20 -14.22 -10.60 -7.23
N ASP A 21 -15.24 -11.36 -6.83
CA ASP A 21 -15.89 -12.34 -7.70
C ASP A 21 -16.68 -11.67 -8.82
N TYR A 22 -17.40 -10.58 -8.52
CA TYR A 22 -18.09 -9.77 -9.53
C TYR A 22 -17.13 -9.24 -10.61
N LEU A 23 -16.03 -8.58 -10.23
CA LEU A 23 -15.06 -8.05 -11.19
C LEU A 23 -14.37 -9.14 -12.03
N ARG A 24 -14.22 -10.34 -11.47
CA ARG A 24 -13.67 -11.50 -12.20
C ARG A 24 -14.63 -12.02 -13.25
N ARG A 25 -15.92 -12.10 -12.92
CA ARG A 25 -16.99 -12.54 -13.82
C ARG A 25 -17.35 -11.50 -14.87
N HIS A 26 -17.08 -10.22 -14.61
CA HIS A 26 -17.42 -9.09 -15.46
C HIS A 26 -16.19 -8.21 -15.75
N PRO A 27 -15.26 -8.64 -16.63
CA PRO A 27 -14.08 -7.86 -16.97
C PRO A 27 -14.46 -6.63 -17.81
N THR A 28 -14.38 -5.45 -17.20
CA THR A 28 -14.69 -4.15 -17.83
C THR A 28 -13.70 -3.07 -17.35
N PRO A 29 -13.41 -2.02 -18.14
CA PRO A 29 -12.62 -0.87 -17.66
C PRO A 29 -13.32 -0.07 -16.55
N THR A 30 -14.66 0.00 -16.59
CA THR A 30 -15.49 0.71 -15.61
C THR A 30 -16.67 -0.16 -15.19
N ALA A 31 -17.10 -0.04 -13.94
CA ALA A 31 -18.28 -0.68 -13.40
C ALA A 31 -19.27 0.37 -12.88
N ARG A 32 -20.56 0.04 -12.95
CA ARG A 32 -21.62 0.86 -12.36
C ARG A 32 -21.81 0.47 -10.90
N VAL A 33 -21.86 1.46 -10.03
CA VAL A 33 -22.15 1.30 -8.60
C VAL A 33 -23.41 2.09 -8.29
N GLU A 34 -24.35 1.47 -7.59
CA GLU A 34 -25.57 2.11 -7.11
C GLU A 34 -25.43 2.44 -5.64
N LEU A 35 -25.65 3.72 -5.31
CA LEU A 35 -25.73 4.23 -3.95
C LEU A 35 -27.21 4.31 -3.58
N VAL A 36 -27.59 3.55 -2.55
CA VAL A 36 -28.96 3.50 -2.04
C VAL A 36 -29.01 4.34 -0.77
N ASP A 37 -30.03 5.19 -0.68
CA ASP A 37 -30.33 6.01 0.49
C ASP A 37 -31.74 5.64 0.97
N ASP A 38 -31.93 5.52 2.28
CA ASP A 38 -33.22 5.19 2.87
C ASP A 38 -34.27 6.27 2.60
N ASP A 39 -33.84 7.52 2.42
CA ASP A 39 -34.70 8.69 2.21
C ASP A 39 -34.98 8.97 0.71
N SER A 40 -34.30 8.26 -0.21
CA SER A 40 -34.48 8.45 -1.65
C SER A 40 -35.11 7.20 -2.30
N PRO A 41 -36.23 7.35 -3.03
CA PRO A 41 -36.88 6.22 -3.71
C PRO A 41 -36.10 5.70 -4.93
N ALA A 42 -35.09 6.44 -5.41
CA ALA A 42 -34.26 6.04 -6.54
C ALA A 42 -32.77 6.02 -6.16
N PRO A 43 -32.03 4.97 -6.55
CA PRO A 43 -30.59 4.90 -6.31
C PRO A 43 -29.83 5.90 -7.18
N THR A 44 -28.71 6.39 -6.67
CA THR A 44 -27.75 7.17 -7.46
C THR A 44 -26.74 6.23 -8.10
N THR A 45 -26.72 6.14 -9.42
CA THR A 45 -25.74 5.32 -10.16
C THR A 45 -24.52 6.16 -10.54
N ILE A 46 -23.33 5.64 -10.23
CA ILE A 46 -22.04 6.21 -10.66
C ILE A 46 -21.25 5.20 -11.49
N GLU A 47 -20.41 5.69 -12.41
CA GLU A 47 -19.41 4.87 -13.10
C GLU A 47 -18.05 5.03 -12.45
N VAL A 48 -17.45 3.89 -12.07
CA VAL A 48 -16.18 3.84 -11.33
C VAL A 48 -15.18 3.01 -12.12
N PRO A 49 -13.91 3.44 -12.27
CA PRO A 49 -12.87 2.60 -12.85
C PRO A 49 -12.73 1.29 -12.07
N SER A 50 -12.66 0.17 -12.78
CA SER A 50 -12.49 -1.14 -12.15
C SER A 50 -11.21 -1.23 -11.31
N GLN A 51 -10.19 -0.42 -11.65
CA GLN A 51 -8.98 -0.30 -10.84
C GLN A 51 -9.25 0.31 -9.45
N ALA A 52 -10.14 1.30 -9.34
CA ALA A 52 -10.50 1.88 -8.05
C ALA A 52 -11.28 0.88 -7.18
N LEU A 53 -12.14 0.06 -7.79
CA LEU A 53 -12.83 -1.03 -7.07
C LEU A 53 -11.86 -2.11 -6.59
N ARG A 54 -10.79 -2.41 -7.35
CA ARG A 54 -9.71 -3.30 -6.89
C ARG A 54 -8.96 -2.73 -5.69
N LEU A 55 -8.66 -1.43 -5.70
CA LEU A 55 -8.09 -0.75 -4.53
C LEU A 55 -9.03 -0.82 -3.33
N PHE A 56 -10.34 -0.72 -3.56
CA PHE A 56 -11.32 -0.86 -2.47
C PHE A 56 -11.33 -2.28 -1.88
N ILE A 57 -11.19 -3.33 -2.70
CA ILE A 57 -10.99 -4.70 -2.20
C ILE A 57 -9.74 -4.77 -1.30
N GLU A 58 -8.62 -4.21 -1.74
CA GLU A 58 -7.40 -4.16 -0.92
C GLU A 58 -7.65 -3.42 0.41
N ILE A 59 -8.39 -2.31 0.40
CA ILE A 59 -8.75 -1.59 1.63
C ILE A 59 -9.59 -2.49 2.55
N LEU A 60 -10.61 -3.17 2.03
CA LEU A 60 -11.47 -4.06 2.81
C LEU A 60 -10.69 -5.24 3.40
N ASP A 61 -9.71 -5.78 2.67
CA ASP A 61 -8.82 -6.83 3.15
C ASP A 61 -7.88 -6.36 4.27
N HIS A 62 -7.42 -5.11 4.25
CA HIS A 62 -6.65 -4.58 5.39
C HIS A 62 -7.56 -4.31 6.59
N LEU A 63 -8.77 -3.80 6.35
CA LEU A 63 -9.72 -3.49 7.41
C LEU A 63 -10.13 -4.74 8.19
N LYS A 64 -10.40 -5.87 7.51
CA LYS A 64 -10.74 -7.14 8.20
C LYS A 64 -9.62 -7.68 9.09
N ASP A 65 -8.37 -7.33 8.77
CA ASP A 65 -7.19 -7.69 9.56
C ASP A 65 -6.91 -6.69 10.70
N GLY A 66 -7.79 -5.69 10.89
CA GLY A 66 -7.58 -4.60 11.85
C GLY A 66 -6.46 -3.63 11.45
N ILE A 67 -6.03 -3.65 10.19
CA ILE A 67 -4.93 -2.85 9.68
C ILE A 67 -5.48 -1.54 9.11
N GLY A 68 -5.04 -0.42 9.68
CA GLY A 68 -5.35 0.91 9.17
C GLY A 68 -4.73 1.16 7.78
N VAL A 69 -5.47 1.82 6.89
CA VAL A 69 -5.01 2.16 5.53
C VAL A 69 -4.78 3.66 5.38
N THR A 70 -3.67 4.04 4.75
CA THR A 70 -3.35 5.44 4.41
C THR A 70 -3.24 5.62 2.91
N VAL A 71 -3.99 6.57 2.35
CA VAL A 71 -3.88 6.97 0.94
C VAL A 71 -2.93 8.15 0.83
N VAL A 72 -1.82 7.96 0.10
CA VAL A 72 -0.83 9.01 -0.15
C VAL A 72 -0.86 9.39 -1.63
N PRO A 73 -1.11 10.66 -1.98
CA PRO A 73 -1.03 11.12 -3.36
C PRO A 73 0.38 10.88 -3.94
N SER A 74 0.45 10.48 -5.21
CA SER A 74 1.72 10.17 -5.88
C SER A 74 2.70 11.36 -5.94
N ASN A 75 2.16 12.58 -5.97
CA ASN A 75 2.89 13.84 -6.00
C ASN A 75 3.08 14.50 -4.63
N ALA A 76 2.73 13.81 -3.54
CA ALA A 76 2.86 14.36 -2.20
C ALA A 76 4.33 14.58 -1.81
N ASP A 77 4.60 15.73 -1.18
CA ASP A 77 5.84 15.98 -0.46
C ASP A 77 5.71 15.53 0.99
N LEU A 78 6.48 14.51 1.34
CA LEU A 78 6.49 13.91 2.66
C LEU A 78 7.46 14.65 3.59
N THR A 79 7.08 14.76 4.84
CA THR A 79 8.03 15.06 5.91
C THR A 79 8.98 13.87 6.13
N THR A 80 10.14 14.14 6.74
CA THR A 80 11.06 13.07 7.16
C THR A 80 10.43 12.06 8.12
N GLN A 81 9.43 12.46 8.92
CA GLN A 81 8.72 11.51 9.78
C GLN A 81 7.82 10.60 8.95
N GLN A 82 6.95 11.17 8.11
CA GLN A 82 6.06 10.38 7.23
C GLN A 82 6.84 9.41 6.33
N ALA A 83 7.97 9.85 5.78
CA ALA A 83 8.82 8.99 4.98
C ALA A 83 9.45 7.85 5.80
N ALA A 84 9.83 8.11 7.06
CA ALA A 84 10.37 7.08 7.94
C ALA A 84 9.30 6.06 8.32
N ASP A 85 8.08 6.52 8.63
CA ASP A 85 6.93 5.67 8.95
C ASP A 85 6.59 4.76 7.75
N LEU A 86 6.59 5.30 6.52
CA LEU A 86 6.33 4.53 5.30
C LEU A 86 7.41 3.49 4.97
N VAL A 87 8.68 3.78 5.29
CA VAL A 87 9.79 2.84 5.08
C VAL A 87 9.88 1.82 6.23
N GLY A 88 9.26 2.08 7.37
CA GLY A 88 9.33 1.23 8.56
C GLY A 88 10.66 1.37 9.32
N VAL A 89 11.24 2.57 9.34
CA VAL A 89 12.53 2.86 10.02
C VAL A 89 12.39 4.05 10.96
N SER A 90 13.38 4.26 11.83
CA SER A 90 13.42 5.46 12.65
C SER A 90 13.75 6.71 11.80
N ARG A 91 13.23 7.86 12.20
CA ARG A 91 13.53 9.14 11.52
C ARG A 91 15.04 9.45 11.47
N PRO A 92 15.84 9.24 12.54
CA PRO A 92 17.29 9.39 12.44
C PRO A 92 17.91 8.46 11.39
N TYR A 93 17.49 7.19 11.34
CA TYR A 93 17.98 6.26 10.32
C TYR A 93 17.68 6.73 8.90
N LEU A 94 16.46 7.22 8.64
CA LEU A 94 16.12 7.80 7.34
C LEU A 94 17.08 8.94 6.98
N ILE A 95 17.32 9.88 7.91
CA ILE A 95 18.18 11.03 7.66
C ILE A 95 19.63 10.58 7.41
N ASP A 96 20.19 9.79 8.31
CA ASP A 96 21.63 9.49 8.36
C ASP A 96 22.07 8.39 7.39
N LYS A 97 21.13 7.56 6.91
CA LYS A 97 21.43 6.39 6.05
C LYS A 97 20.80 6.46 4.67
N ILE A 98 19.71 7.21 4.52
CA ILE A 98 18.93 7.23 3.26
C ILE A 98 19.00 8.59 2.57
N LEU A 99 19.13 9.70 3.32
CA LEU A 99 19.14 11.05 2.74
C LEU A 99 20.54 11.66 2.69
N GLU A 100 21.27 11.63 3.80
CA GLU A 100 22.53 12.36 3.97
C GLU A 100 23.73 11.43 4.17
N PRO A 101 24.95 11.88 3.82
CA PRO A 101 25.28 13.17 3.17
C PRO A 101 24.92 13.24 1.68
N VAL A 102 24.99 12.12 0.94
CA VAL A 102 24.38 11.94 -0.39
C VAL A 102 23.82 10.53 -0.42
N GLY A 103 22.55 10.39 -0.07
CA GLY A 103 21.86 9.12 -0.04
C GLY A 103 21.11 8.80 -1.34
N PRO A 104 20.56 7.58 -1.48
CA PRO A 104 19.87 7.13 -2.68
C PRO A 104 18.51 7.81 -2.93
N VAL A 105 17.97 8.54 -1.95
CA VAL A 105 16.68 9.23 -2.07
C VAL A 105 16.88 10.74 -2.14
N PRO A 106 16.52 11.39 -3.27
CA PRO A 106 16.50 12.84 -3.37
C PRO A 106 15.56 13.48 -2.33
N PHE A 107 15.96 14.64 -1.82
CA PHE A 107 15.09 15.49 -1.01
C PHE A 107 15.32 16.96 -1.36
N ARG A 108 14.32 17.78 -1.04
CA ARG A 108 14.38 19.24 -1.16
C ARG A 108 14.23 19.88 0.21
N THR A 109 14.80 21.06 0.39
CA THR A 109 14.64 21.83 1.62
C THR A 109 13.60 22.94 1.42
N VAL A 110 12.62 23.00 2.31
CA VAL A 110 11.63 24.08 2.40
C VAL A 110 11.84 24.78 3.75
N GLY A 111 12.44 25.97 3.71
CA GLY A 111 12.89 26.65 4.91
C GLY A 111 13.98 25.84 5.63
N ARG A 112 13.67 25.33 6.83
CA ARG A 112 14.57 24.47 7.62
C ARG A 112 14.24 22.98 7.53
N HIS A 113 13.18 22.61 6.82
CA HIS A 113 12.67 21.25 6.82
C HIS A 113 12.93 20.55 5.49
N ARG A 114 13.40 19.30 5.57
CA ARG A 114 13.51 18.40 4.42
C ARG A 114 12.12 17.90 4.00
N ARG A 115 11.93 17.77 2.69
CA ARG A 115 10.74 17.24 2.01
C ARG A 115 11.17 16.22 0.98
N ILE A 116 10.48 15.08 0.95
CA ILE A 116 10.80 13.94 0.10
C ILE A 116 9.58 13.67 -0.77
N ARG A 117 9.73 13.63 -2.09
CA ARG A 117 8.61 13.25 -2.95
C ARG A 117 8.28 11.79 -2.72
N PHE A 118 7.00 11.46 -2.57
CA PHE A 118 6.58 10.08 -2.39
C PHE A 118 7.04 9.18 -3.56
N SER A 119 7.03 9.68 -4.80
CA SER A 119 7.55 8.97 -5.98
C SER A 119 9.00 8.49 -5.80
N ASP A 120 9.84 9.33 -5.21
CA ASP A 120 11.27 9.06 -5.05
C ASP A 120 11.51 8.06 -3.92
N LEU A 121 10.75 8.20 -2.82
CA LEU A 121 10.74 7.23 -1.73
C LEU A 121 10.26 5.84 -2.19
N GLN A 122 9.19 5.82 -2.99
CA GLN A 122 8.63 4.59 -3.53
C GLN A 122 9.61 3.88 -4.48
N ALA A 123 10.36 4.63 -5.28
CA ALA A 123 11.41 4.07 -6.14
C ALA A 123 12.50 3.38 -5.31
N TYR A 124 12.95 4.02 -4.23
CA TYR A 124 13.90 3.42 -3.29
C TYR A 124 13.38 2.13 -2.64
N MET A 125 12.14 2.13 -2.14
CA MET A 125 11.54 0.94 -1.52
C MET A 125 11.45 -0.25 -2.49
N ARG A 126 11.15 0.00 -3.77
CA ARG A 126 11.12 -1.05 -4.80
C ARG A 126 12.50 -1.67 -5.00
N THR A 127 13.54 -0.85 -5.14
CA THR A 127 14.92 -1.33 -5.29
C THR A 127 15.37 -2.13 -4.07
N ALA A 128 15.15 -1.61 -2.86
CA ALA A 128 15.52 -2.29 -1.62
C ALA A 128 14.79 -3.63 -1.44
N THR A 129 13.54 -3.75 -1.90
CA THR A 129 12.78 -4.99 -1.86
C THR A 129 13.32 -6.02 -2.86
N GLN A 130 13.69 -5.58 -4.07
CA GLN A 130 14.33 -6.46 -5.06
C GLN A 130 15.69 -6.98 -4.57
N GLU A 131 16.49 -6.15 -3.92
CA GLU A 131 17.78 -6.54 -3.34
C GLU A 131 17.62 -7.58 -2.23
N ARG A 132 16.65 -7.39 -1.31
CA ARG A 132 16.32 -8.36 -0.26
C ARG A 132 15.91 -9.71 -0.85
N LYS A 133 15.07 -9.71 -1.89
CA LYS A 133 14.66 -10.95 -2.56
C LYS A 133 15.86 -11.68 -3.18
N ARG A 134 16.72 -10.96 -3.92
CA ARG A 134 17.95 -11.54 -4.50
C ARG A 134 18.93 -12.07 -3.45
N ALA A 135 19.01 -11.45 -2.27
CA ALA A 135 19.83 -11.96 -1.17
C ALA A 135 19.26 -13.26 -0.61
N SER A 136 17.93 -13.35 -0.44
CA SER A 136 17.25 -14.57 -0.02
C SER A 136 17.42 -15.72 -1.02
N ASP A 137 17.30 -15.43 -2.32
CA ASP A 137 17.48 -16.42 -3.39
C ASP A 137 18.91 -17.01 -3.35
N ARG A 138 19.93 -16.16 -3.15
CA ARG A 138 21.33 -16.62 -3.01
C ARG A 138 21.56 -17.51 -1.79
N VAL A 139 20.95 -17.20 -0.65
CA VAL A 139 21.07 -18.05 0.56
C VAL A 139 20.42 -19.42 0.32
N THR A 140 19.30 -19.46 -0.40
CA THR A 140 18.59 -20.70 -0.76
C THR A 140 19.41 -21.54 -1.75
N GLU A 141 20.08 -20.91 -2.72
CA GLU A 141 20.95 -21.57 -3.71
C GLU A 141 22.23 -22.15 -3.07
N ILE A 142 22.83 -21.43 -2.11
CA ILE A 142 23.97 -21.94 -1.32
C ILE A 142 23.55 -23.11 -0.43
N GLY A 143 22.34 -23.07 0.15
CA GLY A 143 21.79 -24.16 0.95
C GLY A 143 21.50 -25.44 0.15
N LEU A 144 21.13 -25.33 -1.13
CA LEU A 144 20.89 -26.48 -2.01
C LEU A 144 22.17 -27.12 -2.58
N SER A 145 23.25 -26.34 -2.72
CA SER A 145 24.55 -26.84 -3.19
C SER A 145 25.42 -27.46 -2.09
N ALA A 146 24.93 -27.46 -0.83
CA ALA A 146 25.57 -28.06 0.33
C ALA A 146 24.80 -29.27 0.91
N GLY A 147 24.05 -30.01 0.08
CA GLY A 147 23.48 -31.33 0.42
C GLY A 147 24.55 -32.43 0.39
N PRO A 148 24.44 -33.48 1.22
CA PRO A 148 25.56 -34.06 1.97
C PRO A 148 26.51 -34.87 1.10
N ASP A 149 27.78 -34.48 1.10
CA ASP A 149 28.89 -35.40 0.84
C ASP A 149 29.08 -36.25 2.11
N ASP A 150 28.51 -37.46 2.12
CA ASP A 150 28.97 -38.60 2.94
C ASP A 150 28.57 -39.93 2.24
#